data_AF-A0A3M2T593-F1
#
_entry.id   AF-A0A3M2T593-F1
#
_cell.length_a   1.000
_cell.length_b   1.000
_cell.length_c   1.000
_cell.angle_alpha   90.00
_cell.angle_beta   90.00
_cell.angle_gamma   90.00
#
_symmetry.space_group_name_H-M   'P 1'
#
loop_
_entity.id
_entity.type
_entity.pdbx_description
1 polymer ?
#
loop_
_entity_poly.entity_id
_entity_poly.type
_entity_poly.pdbx_seq_one_letter_code
_entity_poly.pdbx_strand_id
1 'polypeptide(L)'
;MTVNTDQRTNRSHRIFHVPPNTSEYQYRGRKHFRNVLGSENRLLEDKDGKRSQFIIFSNINEQTFEKVFADPSDATFARLYSSYIPGFGLLLVKMVTQVHEQAHKELATTIMFKLHEMNNLDRELQKIGRAEFGTNSRRKKADASFRPVQLPASRSDKWPTMIIEAGYSGSSKDTLDAGARWWLKESERDVKIALTILVSRTRREIVIDDWEIGGMADEG
;
A
#
# COMPACT_ATOMS: atom_id res chain seq x y z
N MET A 1 -5.33 26.41 -26.36
CA MET A 1 -4.14 25.60 -26.02
C MET A 1 -4.61 24.34 -25.31
N THR A 2 -4.64 23.23 -26.04
CA THR A 2 -5.19 21.95 -25.58
C THR A 2 -4.08 21.21 -24.84
N VAL A 3 -4.10 21.24 -23.50
CA VAL A 3 -3.15 20.43 -22.71
C VAL A 3 -3.58 18.97 -22.83
N ASN A 4 -2.72 18.19 -23.45
CA ASN A 4 -2.91 16.79 -23.81
C ASN A 4 -3.19 15.92 -22.56
N THR A 5 -4.46 15.55 -22.36
CA THR A 5 -4.93 14.73 -21.24
C THR A 5 -4.30 13.33 -21.20
N ASP A 6 -3.88 12.79 -22.35
CA ASP A 6 -3.29 11.44 -22.47
C ASP A 6 -1.85 11.32 -21.95
N GLN A 7 -1.07 12.41 -21.96
CA GLN A 7 0.29 12.37 -21.41
C GLN A 7 0.29 12.42 -19.87
N ARG A 8 -0.74 13.02 -19.27
CA ARG A 8 -0.86 13.17 -17.82
C ARG A 8 -1.29 11.86 -17.17
N THR A 9 -2.29 11.17 -17.74
CA THR A 9 -2.70 9.83 -17.33
C THR A 9 -1.52 8.87 -17.35
N ASN A 10 -0.74 8.81 -18.42
CA ASN A 10 0.45 7.94 -18.43
C ASN A 10 1.51 8.26 -17.37
N ARG A 11 1.56 9.49 -16.81
CA ARG A 11 2.55 9.86 -15.80
C ARG A 11 2.17 9.35 -14.41
N SER A 12 0.93 9.57 -13.99
CA SER A 12 0.46 9.19 -12.65
C SER A 12 0.55 7.68 -12.42
N HIS A 13 0.21 6.88 -13.44
CA HIS A 13 0.29 5.42 -13.40
C HIS A 13 1.73 4.92 -13.24
N ARG A 14 2.67 5.52 -13.98
CA ARG A 14 4.10 5.20 -13.86
C ARG A 14 4.65 5.55 -12.49
N ILE A 15 4.25 6.69 -11.92
CA ILE A 15 4.67 7.12 -10.58
C ILE A 15 4.24 6.09 -9.52
N PHE A 16 3.01 5.56 -9.60
CA PHE A 16 2.52 4.57 -8.64
C PHE A 16 2.78 3.11 -9.04
N HIS A 17 3.35 2.87 -10.22
CA HIS A 17 3.52 1.54 -10.82
C HIS A 17 2.20 0.75 -10.94
N VAL A 18 1.08 1.45 -11.15
CA VAL A 18 -0.23 0.83 -11.31
C VAL A 18 -0.56 0.53 -12.77
N PRO A 19 -1.40 -0.47 -13.07
CA PRO A 19 -1.73 -0.83 -14.44
C PRO A 19 -2.38 0.31 -15.21
N PRO A 20 -2.17 0.43 -16.54
CA PRO A 20 -2.72 1.52 -17.37
C PRO A 20 -4.25 1.67 -17.30
N ASN A 21 -4.98 0.61 -16.94
CA ASN A 21 -6.43 0.63 -16.79
C ASN A 21 -6.91 1.10 -15.40
N THR A 22 -6.00 1.54 -14.52
CA THR A 22 -6.35 2.22 -13.27
C THR A 22 -7.02 3.56 -13.57
N SER A 23 -8.17 3.80 -12.96
CA SER A 23 -8.92 5.05 -13.15
C SER A 23 -8.23 6.22 -12.45
N GLU A 24 -8.22 7.39 -13.08
CA GLU A 24 -7.71 8.64 -12.50
C GLU A 24 -8.78 9.74 -12.50
N TYR A 25 -8.93 10.43 -11.38
CA TYR A 25 -9.92 11.50 -11.20
C TYR A 25 -9.31 12.74 -10.54
N GLN A 26 -9.71 13.92 -10.97
CA GLN A 26 -9.42 15.16 -10.24
C GLN A 26 -10.25 15.20 -8.95
N TYR A 27 -9.63 15.45 -7.81
CA TYR A 27 -10.36 15.64 -6.55
C TYR A 27 -11.18 16.95 -6.60
N ARG A 28 -12.47 16.84 -6.27
CA ARG A 28 -13.46 17.94 -6.26
C ARG A 28 -14.24 18.03 -4.95
N GLY A 29 -13.65 17.53 -3.86
CA GLY A 29 -14.27 17.50 -2.54
C GLY A 29 -14.81 16.13 -2.11
N ARG A 30 -15.19 16.05 -0.84
CA ARG A 30 -15.57 14.82 -0.13
C ARG A 30 -16.76 14.08 -0.78
N LYS A 31 -17.79 14.81 -1.24
CA LYS A 31 -18.96 14.21 -1.92
C LYS A 31 -18.56 13.56 -3.26
N HIS A 32 -17.75 14.25 -4.06
CA HIS A 32 -17.24 13.72 -5.32
C HIS A 32 -16.40 12.45 -5.09
N PHE A 33 -15.48 12.49 -4.12
CA PHE A 33 -14.66 11.34 -3.76
C PHE A 33 -15.49 10.10 -3.39
N ARG A 34 -16.51 10.26 -2.53
CA ARG A 34 -17.39 9.15 -2.13
C ARG A 34 -18.17 8.58 -3.31
N ASN A 35 -18.66 9.44 -4.21
CA ASN A 35 -19.39 9.00 -5.40
C ASN A 35 -18.48 8.17 -6.34
N VAL A 36 -17.26 8.66 -6.58
CA VAL A 36 -16.26 7.94 -7.39
C VAL A 36 -15.94 6.59 -6.75
N LEU A 37 -15.61 6.57 -5.46
CA LEU A 37 -15.28 5.34 -4.74
C LEU A 37 -16.43 4.32 -4.78
N GLY A 38 -17.66 4.77 -4.56
CA GLY A 38 -18.83 3.89 -4.63
C GLY A 38 -19.07 3.34 -6.05
N SER A 39 -18.82 4.14 -7.07
CA SER A 39 -18.93 3.71 -8.47
C SER A 39 -17.84 2.69 -8.83
N GLU A 40 -16.59 2.99 -8.50
CA GLU A 40 -15.46 2.11 -8.79
C GLU A 40 -15.54 0.80 -8.01
N ASN A 41 -16.00 0.81 -6.75
CA ASN A 41 -16.23 -0.41 -5.98
C ASN A 41 -17.24 -1.35 -6.65
N ARG A 42 -18.36 -0.80 -7.16
CA ARG A 42 -19.35 -1.61 -7.91
C ARG A 42 -18.78 -2.22 -9.18
N LEU A 43 -17.86 -1.51 -9.84
CA LEU A 43 -17.19 -2.00 -11.05
C LEU A 43 -16.08 -3.01 -10.74
N LEU A 44 -15.46 -2.94 -9.56
CA LEU A 44 -14.41 -3.86 -9.13
C LEU A 44 -14.95 -5.28 -8.91
N GLU A 45 -16.21 -5.40 -8.48
CA GLU A 45 -16.87 -6.69 -8.26
C GLU A 45 -17.30 -7.40 -9.55
N ASP A 46 -16.97 -6.84 -10.71
CA ASP A 46 -17.25 -7.47 -12.01
C ASP A 46 -16.59 -8.87 -12.15
N LYS A 47 -17.20 -9.70 -13.00
CA LYS A 47 -16.82 -11.10 -13.23
C LYS A 47 -15.46 -11.23 -13.92
N ASP A 48 -15.04 -10.24 -14.70
CA ASP A 48 -13.82 -10.30 -15.50
C ASP A 48 -12.53 -10.19 -14.67
N GLY A 49 -12.58 -9.64 -13.45
CA GLY A 49 -11.41 -9.50 -12.56
C GLY A 49 -10.27 -8.63 -13.11
N LYS A 50 -10.53 -7.88 -14.18
CA LYS A 50 -9.55 -7.00 -14.85
C LYS A 50 -9.53 -5.58 -14.29
N ARG A 51 -10.60 -5.16 -13.61
CA ARG A 51 -10.69 -3.82 -13.03
C ARG A 51 -9.64 -3.71 -11.93
N SER A 52 -8.80 -2.68 -12.02
CA SER A 52 -7.79 -2.36 -11.01
C SER A 52 -8.46 -2.05 -9.67
N GLN A 53 -7.95 -2.64 -8.57
CA GLN A 53 -8.37 -2.27 -7.21
C GLN A 53 -7.97 -0.85 -6.81
N PHE A 54 -7.10 -0.20 -7.58
CA PHE A 54 -6.60 1.13 -7.30
C PHE A 54 -7.38 2.21 -8.03
N ILE A 55 -7.41 3.40 -7.43
CA ILE A 55 -7.91 4.64 -8.03
C ILE A 55 -6.88 5.73 -7.75
N ILE A 56 -6.52 6.51 -8.77
CA ILE A 56 -5.68 7.69 -8.61
C ILE A 56 -6.57 8.93 -8.44
N PHE A 57 -6.30 9.74 -7.42
CA PHE A 57 -6.84 11.08 -7.31
C PHE A 57 -5.73 12.12 -7.47
N SER A 58 -5.95 13.09 -8.35
CA SER A 58 -5.07 14.24 -8.55
C SER A 58 -5.65 15.53 -7.95
N ASN A 59 -4.87 16.61 -7.96
CA ASN A 59 -5.27 17.92 -7.42
C ASN A 59 -5.56 17.87 -5.90
N ILE A 60 -4.71 17.14 -5.17
CA ILE A 60 -4.72 17.09 -3.70
C ILE A 60 -3.42 17.71 -3.20
N ASN A 61 -3.42 18.99 -2.86
CA ASN A 61 -2.29 19.63 -2.21
C ASN A 61 -2.14 19.15 -0.75
N GLU A 62 -1.00 19.45 -0.13
CA GLU A 62 -0.69 18.97 1.21
C GLU A 62 -1.71 19.45 2.25
N GLN A 63 -2.15 20.70 2.16
CA GLN A 63 -3.19 21.21 3.06
C GLN A 63 -4.51 20.41 2.96
N THR A 64 -4.90 20.00 1.75
CA THR A 64 -6.08 19.16 1.52
C THR A 64 -5.83 17.75 2.03
N PHE A 65 -4.63 17.21 1.81
CA PHE A 65 -4.24 15.90 2.32
C PHE A 65 -4.38 15.84 3.85
N GLU A 66 -3.78 16.79 4.56
CA GLU A 66 -3.79 16.80 6.02
C GLU A 66 -5.21 16.89 6.58
N LYS A 67 -6.03 17.82 6.04
CA LYS A 67 -7.39 18.08 6.53
C LYS A 67 -8.42 17.01 6.18
N VAL A 68 -8.12 16.10 5.24
CA VAL A 68 -9.12 15.16 4.71
C VAL A 68 -8.67 13.72 4.82
N PHE A 69 -7.40 13.44 4.53
CA PHE A 69 -6.88 12.08 4.41
C PHE A 69 -5.91 11.72 5.52
N ALA A 70 -5.25 12.68 6.19
CA ALA A 70 -4.43 12.39 7.36
C ALA A 70 -5.17 12.55 8.69
N ASP A 71 -6.28 13.28 8.71
CA ASP A 71 -7.06 13.56 9.93
C ASP A 71 -7.60 12.26 10.57
N PRO A 72 -7.09 11.86 11.76
CA PRO A 72 -7.52 10.63 12.42
C PRO A 72 -8.95 10.69 12.95
N SER A 73 -9.53 11.88 13.11
CA SER A 73 -10.93 12.04 13.53
C SER A 73 -11.92 11.64 12.43
N ASP A 74 -11.50 11.67 11.16
CA ASP A 74 -12.26 11.16 10.02
C ASP A 74 -11.69 9.83 9.51
N ALA A 75 -11.95 8.78 10.29
CA ALA A 75 -11.53 7.42 9.99
C ALA A 75 -12.04 6.92 8.62
N THR A 76 -13.06 7.54 8.02
CA THR A 76 -13.59 7.09 6.73
C THR A 76 -12.60 7.35 5.62
N PHE A 77 -12.07 8.57 5.50
CA PHE A 77 -11.13 8.92 4.44
C PHE A 77 -9.70 8.49 4.78
N ALA A 78 -9.32 8.60 6.06
CA ALA A 78 -7.98 8.25 6.51
C ALA A 78 -7.62 6.78 6.27
N ARG A 79 -8.61 5.88 6.18
CA ARG A 79 -8.38 4.44 5.95
C ARG A 79 -8.24 4.03 4.47
N LEU A 80 -8.59 4.92 3.53
CA LEU A 80 -8.80 4.53 2.14
C LEU A 80 -7.60 4.77 1.23
N TYR A 81 -6.73 5.72 1.56
CA TYR A 81 -5.52 5.89 0.78
C TYR A 81 -4.46 4.87 1.18
N SER A 82 -3.71 4.45 0.18
CA SER A 82 -2.53 3.60 0.32
C SER A 82 -1.26 4.40 0.18
N SER A 83 -1.24 5.46 -0.63
CA SER A 83 -0.07 6.32 -0.80
C SER A 83 -0.44 7.75 -1.20
N TYR A 84 0.37 8.72 -0.80
CA TYR A 84 0.29 10.12 -1.19
C TYR A 84 1.66 10.64 -1.61
N ILE A 85 1.73 11.38 -2.71
CA ILE A 85 2.96 11.99 -3.23
C ILE A 85 2.76 13.51 -3.30
N PRO A 86 3.23 14.27 -2.28
CA PRO A 86 2.98 15.70 -2.15
C PRO A 86 3.44 16.50 -3.38
N GLY A 87 4.63 16.21 -3.90
CA GLY A 87 5.23 16.94 -5.03
C GLY A 87 4.43 16.88 -6.33
N PHE A 88 3.52 15.92 -6.47
CA PHE A 88 2.62 15.82 -7.63
C PHE A 88 1.14 16.06 -7.28
N GLY A 89 0.82 16.25 -5.99
CA GLY A 89 -0.55 16.34 -5.52
C GLY A 89 -1.39 15.11 -5.88
N LEU A 90 -0.78 13.92 -5.79
CA LEU A 90 -1.36 12.64 -6.19
C LEU A 90 -1.62 11.74 -4.98
N LEU A 91 -2.83 11.18 -4.90
CA LEU A 91 -3.27 10.23 -3.89
C LEU A 91 -3.64 8.91 -4.56
N LEU A 92 -3.05 7.81 -4.13
CA LEU A 92 -3.43 6.46 -4.52
C LEU A 92 -4.38 5.87 -3.50
N VAL A 93 -5.62 5.63 -3.91
CA VAL A 93 -6.64 4.94 -3.12
C VAL A 93 -6.62 3.47 -3.47
N LYS A 94 -6.67 2.61 -2.45
CA LYS A 94 -6.80 1.16 -2.60
C LYS A 94 -8.21 0.77 -2.15
N MET A 95 -9.01 0.23 -3.05
CA MET A 95 -10.35 -0.26 -2.73
C MET A 95 -10.24 -1.52 -1.88
N VAL A 96 -10.76 -1.44 -0.66
CA VAL A 96 -10.67 -2.51 0.34
C VAL A 96 -11.85 -3.46 0.15
N THR A 97 -11.61 -4.63 -0.45
CA THR A 97 -12.60 -5.71 -0.59
C THR A 97 -12.44 -6.76 0.52
N GLN A 98 -13.44 -7.62 0.69
CA GLN A 98 -13.33 -8.77 1.61
C GLN A 98 -12.15 -9.67 1.25
N VAL A 99 -11.95 -9.97 -0.04
CA VAL A 99 -10.84 -10.81 -0.51
C VAL A 99 -9.50 -10.17 -0.21
N HIS A 100 -9.37 -8.86 -0.45
CA HIS A 100 -8.17 -8.10 -0.08
C HIS A 100 -7.89 -8.18 1.42
N GLU A 101 -8.89 -7.91 2.27
CA GLU A 101 -8.73 -7.95 3.72
C GLU A 101 -8.39 -9.34 4.24
N GLN A 102 -9.02 -10.39 3.69
CA GLN A 102 -8.71 -11.77 4.05
C GLN A 102 -7.27 -12.11 3.67
N ALA A 103 -6.81 -11.75 2.47
CA ALA A 103 -5.47 -12.09 1.99
C ALA A 103 -4.37 -11.65 2.97
N HIS A 104 -4.31 -10.36 3.33
CA HIS A 104 -3.25 -9.89 4.23
C HIS A 104 -3.44 -10.35 5.68
N LYS A 105 -4.69 -10.48 6.16
CA LYS A 105 -4.95 -10.91 7.55
C LYS A 105 -4.65 -12.37 7.77
N GLU A 106 -4.99 -13.25 6.82
CA GLU A 106 -4.69 -14.67 6.93
C GLU A 106 -3.18 -14.92 6.83
N LEU A 107 -2.47 -14.19 5.95
CA LEU A 107 -1.02 -14.24 5.90
C LEU A 107 -0.39 -13.76 7.21
N ALA A 108 -0.81 -12.59 7.72
CA ALA A 108 -0.36 -12.06 9.00
C ALA A 108 -0.61 -13.06 10.15
N THR A 109 -1.80 -13.64 10.20
CA THR A 109 -2.20 -14.59 11.24
C THR A 109 -1.36 -15.86 11.18
N THR A 110 -1.14 -16.39 9.98
CA THR A 110 -0.29 -17.57 9.75
C THR A 110 1.15 -17.33 10.21
N ILE A 111 1.72 -16.18 9.88
CA ILE A 111 3.07 -15.80 10.33
C ILE A 111 3.14 -15.73 11.85
N MET A 112 2.17 -15.07 12.49
CA MET A 112 2.17 -14.96 13.96
C MET A 112 2.03 -16.32 14.63
N PHE A 113 1.23 -17.24 14.08
CA PHE A 113 1.17 -18.61 14.60
C PHE A 113 2.50 -19.34 14.46
N LYS A 114 3.19 -19.19 13.33
CA LYS A 114 4.52 -19.80 13.14
C LYS A 114 5.56 -19.22 14.09
N LEU A 115 5.56 -17.90 14.32
CA LEU A 115 6.42 -17.25 15.30
C LEU A 115 6.11 -17.71 16.73
N HIS A 116 4.83 -17.98 17.03
CA HIS A 116 4.44 -18.53 18.32
C HIS A 116 5.03 -19.93 18.56
N GLU A 117 4.97 -20.80 17.55
CA GLU A 117 5.60 -22.13 17.58
C GLU A 117 7.12 -22.04 17.74
N MET A 118 7.74 -20.94 17.30
CA MET A 118 9.17 -20.63 17.48
C MET A 118 9.45 -20.00 18.85
N ASN A 119 9.08 -20.68 19.93
CA ASN A 119 9.33 -20.25 21.31
C ASN A 119 8.66 -18.92 21.70
N ASN A 120 7.41 -18.70 21.29
CA ASN A 120 6.65 -17.48 21.57
C ASN A 120 7.26 -16.19 20.98
N LEU A 121 7.99 -16.27 19.87
CA LEU A 121 8.58 -15.10 19.21
C LEU A 121 7.52 -14.10 18.71
N ASP A 122 6.27 -14.55 18.58
CA ASP A 122 5.13 -13.69 18.29
C ASP A 122 4.95 -12.57 19.34
N ARG A 123 5.35 -12.82 20.60
CA ARG A 123 5.28 -11.85 21.70
C ARG A 123 6.35 -10.77 21.62
N GLU A 124 7.41 -11.00 20.85
CA GLU A 124 8.47 -10.02 20.62
C GLU A 124 8.15 -9.06 19.47
N LEU A 125 6.99 -9.22 18.81
CA LEU A 125 6.52 -8.32 17.75
C LEU A 125 5.24 -7.60 18.15
N GLN A 126 5.33 -6.27 18.20
CA GLN A 126 4.18 -5.39 18.25
C GLN A 126 3.51 -5.28 16.87
N LYS A 127 2.20 -5.52 16.83
CA LYS A 127 1.35 -5.26 15.66
C LYS A 127 1.01 -3.77 15.59
N ILE A 128 1.50 -3.07 14.57
CA ILE A 128 1.21 -1.65 14.34
C ILE A 128 -0.01 -1.49 13.40
N GLY A 129 -0.22 -2.45 12.49
CA GLY A 129 -1.34 -2.43 11.55
C GLY A 129 -1.12 -1.45 10.39
N ARG A 130 -2.12 -0.63 10.06
CA ARG A 130 -2.14 0.25 8.88
C ARG A 130 -1.63 1.67 9.15
N ALA A 131 -0.65 1.82 10.04
CA ALA A 131 -0.07 3.12 10.34
C ALA A 131 0.52 3.76 9.06
N GLU A 132 0.49 5.10 9.02
CA GLU A 132 1.18 5.85 7.98
C GLU A 132 2.68 5.92 8.29
N PHE A 133 3.48 5.73 7.26
CA PHE A 133 4.92 5.93 7.27
C PHE A 133 5.31 6.73 6.04
N GLY A 134 6.45 7.41 6.09
CA GLY A 134 6.90 8.14 4.93
C GLY A 134 8.08 9.05 5.12
N THR A 135 8.40 9.68 4.00
CA THR A 135 9.37 10.76 3.86
C THR A 135 8.62 12.01 3.38
N ASN A 136 9.32 13.12 3.24
CA ASN A 136 8.72 14.34 2.68
C ASN A 136 8.24 14.16 1.23
N SER A 137 8.78 13.16 0.50
CA SER A 137 8.42 12.91 -0.90
C SER A 137 7.26 11.92 -1.07
N ARG A 138 7.00 11.06 -0.09
CA ARG A 138 5.92 10.08 -0.16
C ARG A 138 5.47 9.62 1.22
N ARG A 139 4.14 9.58 1.40
CA ARG A 139 3.48 8.93 2.54
C ARG A 139 2.80 7.66 2.07
N LYS A 140 2.84 6.60 2.87
CA LYS A 140 2.32 5.28 2.52
C LYS A 140 1.81 4.54 3.76
N LYS A 141 0.78 3.72 3.55
CA LYS A 141 0.22 2.79 4.54
C LYS A 141 0.43 1.37 4.06
N ALA A 142 0.94 0.53 4.95
CA ALA A 142 0.96 -0.92 4.75
C ALA A 142 -0.43 -1.50 5.08
N ASP A 143 -0.72 -2.73 4.63
CA ASP A 143 -1.95 -3.43 5.02
C ASP A 143 -1.79 -4.09 6.40
N ALA A 144 -0.59 -4.58 6.69
CA ALA A 144 -0.14 -4.89 8.05
C ALA A 144 1.31 -4.46 8.24
N SER A 145 1.67 -4.07 9.47
CA SER A 145 3.04 -3.73 9.83
C SER A 145 3.35 -4.14 11.26
N PHE A 146 4.61 -4.50 11.48
CA PHE A 146 5.09 -5.09 12.73
C PHE A 146 6.43 -4.47 13.12
N ARG A 147 6.68 -4.38 14.42
CA ARG A 147 7.92 -3.87 14.98
C ARG A 147 8.33 -4.69 16.20
N PRO A 148 9.64 -4.87 16.46
CA PRO A 148 10.10 -5.47 17.70
C PRO A 148 9.58 -4.70 18.90
N VAL A 149 9.18 -5.41 19.96
CA VAL A 149 8.83 -4.78 21.24
C VAL A 149 10.04 -4.03 21.82
N GLN A 150 11.23 -4.61 21.67
CA GLN A 150 12.50 -3.98 22.03
C GLN A 150 13.29 -3.61 20.79
N LEU A 151 13.53 -2.31 20.59
CA LEU A 151 14.35 -1.81 19.50
C LEU A 151 15.84 -1.82 19.87
N PRO A 152 16.75 -2.14 18.92
CA PRO A 152 18.17 -1.86 19.11
C PRO A 152 18.39 -0.39 19.45
N ALA A 153 19.36 -0.08 20.33
CA ALA A 153 19.61 1.29 20.79
C ALA A 153 19.91 2.28 19.65
N SER A 154 20.48 1.80 18.54
CA SER A 154 20.80 2.60 17.36
C SER A 154 19.63 2.78 16.39
N ARG A 155 18.45 2.22 16.67
CA ARG A 155 17.30 2.18 15.75
C ARG A 155 16.15 3.03 16.25
N SER A 156 15.62 3.88 15.37
CA SER A 156 14.42 4.66 15.64
C SER A 156 13.14 3.81 15.59
N ASP A 157 12.07 4.29 16.22
CA ASP A 157 10.73 3.72 16.11
C ASP A 157 9.94 4.28 14.91
N LYS A 158 10.61 4.95 13.96
CA LYS A 158 9.94 5.57 12.81
C LYS A 158 9.34 4.52 11.88
N TRP A 159 10.09 3.47 11.56
CA TRP A 159 9.69 2.46 10.57
C TRP A 159 9.31 1.12 11.22
N PRO A 160 8.50 0.28 10.56
CA PRO A 160 8.29 -1.10 10.98
C PRO A 160 9.51 -1.96 10.59
N THR A 161 9.61 -3.17 11.15
CA THR A 161 10.63 -4.16 10.72
C THR A 161 10.10 -5.09 9.62
N MET A 162 8.79 -5.32 9.62
CA MET A 162 8.11 -6.18 8.66
C MET A 162 6.81 -5.52 8.23
N ILE A 163 6.51 -5.60 6.94
CA ILE A 163 5.24 -5.14 6.36
C ILE A 163 4.61 -6.22 5.50
N ILE A 164 3.29 -6.13 5.34
CA ILE A 164 2.51 -6.91 4.37
C ILE A 164 1.73 -5.96 3.48
N GLU A 165 1.79 -6.19 2.18
CA GLU A 165 0.99 -5.50 1.16
C GLU A 165 0.16 -6.53 0.37
N ALA A 166 -1.15 -6.30 0.32
CA ALA A 166 -2.07 -7.10 -0.48
C ALA A 166 -2.42 -6.43 -1.81
N GLY A 167 -2.44 -7.26 -2.85
CA GLY A 167 -3.01 -6.99 -4.15
C GLY A 167 -4.17 -7.94 -4.44
N TYR A 168 -5.22 -7.40 -5.02
CA TYR A 168 -6.39 -8.11 -5.51
C TYR A 168 -6.81 -7.50 -6.86
N SER A 169 -7.59 -8.25 -7.65
CA SER A 169 -8.29 -7.86 -8.90
C SER A 169 -7.68 -6.69 -9.68
N GLY A 170 -7.05 -6.99 -10.81
CA GLY A 170 -6.41 -5.99 -11.65
C GLY A 170 -5.27 -5.22 -10.95
N SER A 171 -4.80 -5.64 -9.78
CA SER A 171 -3.45 -5.28 -9.29
C SER A 171 -2.40 -5.99 -10.14
N SER A 172 -1.30 -5.31 -10.45
CA SER A 172 -0.13 -5.97 -11.04
C SER A 172 0.87 -6.37 -9.97
N LYS A 173 1.62 -7.43 -10.26
CA LYS A 173 2.83 -7.79 -9.50
C LYS A 173 3.77 -6.57 -9.43
N ASP A 174 3.97 -5.86 -10.54
CA ASP A 174 4.80 -4.65 -10.61
C ASP A 174 4.44 -3.58 -9.58
N THR A 175 3.14 -3.38 -9.27
CA THR A 175 2.69 -2.43 -8.24
C THR A 175 3.17 -2.86 -6.85
N LEU A 176 3.01 -4.14 -6.52
CA LEU A 176 3.40 -4.68 -5.22
C LEU A 176 4.93 -4.68 -5.07
N ASP A 177 5.64 -5.13 -6.10
CA ASP A 177 7.09 -5.16 -6.15
C ASP A 177 7.69 -3.75 -5.99
N ALA A 178 7.11 -2.74 -6.65
CA ALA A 178 7.52 -1.36 -6.49
C ALA A 178 7.21 -0.82 -5.08
N GLY A 179 6.10 -1.26 -4.47
CA GLY A 179 5.76 -0.99 -3.09
C GLY A 179 6.78 -1.57 -2.10
N ALA A 180 7.12 -2.85 -2.26
CA ALA A 180 8.10 -3.55 -1.44
C ALA A 180 9.49 -2.90 -1.53
N ARG A 181 9.96 -2.62 -2.75
CA ARG A 181 11.22 -1.89 -2.98
C ARG A 181 11.24 -0.51 -2.31
N TRP A 182 10.12 0.22 -2.35
CA TRP A 182 10.03 1.52 -1.69
C TRP A 182 10.17 1.40 -0.17
N TRP A 183 9.48 0.43 0.46
CA TRP A 183 9.60 0.19 1.90
C TRP A 183 11.03 -0.13 2.32
N LEU A 184 11.68 -1.03 1.59
CA LEU A 184 13.06 -1.43 1.89
C LEU A 184 14.05 -0.27 1.70
N LYS A 185 13.92 0.48 0.60
CA LYS A 185 14.85 1.57 0.26
C LYS A 185 14.70 2.78 1.18
N GLU A 186 13.49 3.30 1.34
CA GLU A 186 13.27 4.58 2.06
C GLU A 186 13.32 4.44 3.57
N SER A 187 13.22 3.22 4.09
CA SER A 187 13.39 2.97 5.52
C SER A 187 14.86 2.89 5.96
N GLU A 188 15.82 3.08 5.05
CA GLU A 188 17.25 2.98 5.35
C GLU A 188 17.62 1.66 6.05
N ARG A 189 17.04 0.55 5.57
CA ARG A 189 17.17 -0.81 6.13
C ARG A 189 16.44 -1.04 7.45
N ASP A 190 15.59 -0.13 7.92
CA ASP A 190 14.76 -0.41 9.10
C ASP A 190 13.68 -1.45 8.80
N VAL A 191 13.07 -1.42 7.61
CA VAL A 191 12.26 -2.54 7.11
C VAL A 191 13.23 -3.63 6.66
N LYS A 192 13.14 -4.80 7.30
CA LYS A 192 13.98 -5.96 7.01
C LYS A 192 13.34 -6.85 5.95
N ILE A 193 12.03 -7.05 6.08
CA ILE A 193 11.23 -7.88 5.18
C ILE A 193 9.98 -7.11 4.74
N ALA A 194 9.75 -7.08 3.44
CA ALA A 194 8.46 -6.71 2.88
C ALA A 194 7.81 -7.94 2.25
N LEU A 195 6.64 -8.32 2.75
CA LEU A 195 5.86 -9.42 2.18
C LEU A 195 4.77 -8.86 1.28
N THR A 196 4.59 -9.47 0.13
CA THR A 196 3.49 -9.14 -0.78
C THR A 196 2.64 -10.36 -1.02
N ILE A 197 1.31 -10.19 -0.98
CA ILE A 197 0.35 -11.23 -1.34
C ILE A 197 -0.55 -10.74 -2.47
N LEU A 198 -0.52 -11.41 -3.62
CA LEU A 198 -1.34 -11.10 -4.78
C LEU A 198 -2.37 -12.21 -5.00
N VAL A 199 -3.65 -11.85 -4.90
CA VAL A 199 -4.76 -12.75 -5.25
C VAL A 199 -5.26 -12.42 -6.66
N SER A 200 -5.01 -13.33 -7.60
CA SER A 200 -5.39 -13.17 -9.00
C SER A 200 -6.60 -14.04 -9.36
N ARG A 201 -7.74 -13.41 -9.63
CA ARG A 201 -8.95 -14.11 -10.10
C ARG A 201 -8.82 -14.63 -11.52
N THR A 202 -8.14 -13.88 -12.39
CA THR A 202 -7.99 -14.22 -13.81
C THR A 202 -7.04 -15.41 -13.99
N ARG A 203 -5.95 -15.46 -13.23
CA ARG A 203 -4.98 -16.55 -13.27
C ARG A 203 -5.31 -17.69 -12.30
N ARG A 204 -6.28 -17.48 -11.39
CA ARG A 204 -6.67 -18.42 -10.32
C ARG A 204 -5.49 -18.85 -9.46
N GLU A 205 -4.69 -17.88 -9.04
CA GLU A 205 -3.49 -18.10 -8.23
C GLU A 205 -3.42 -17.10 -7.06
N ILE A 206 -2.69 -17.51 -6.02
CA ILE A 206 -2.23 -16.64 -4.94
C ILE A 206 -0.71 -16.68 -5.01
N VAL A 207 -0.09 -15.51 -5.19
CA VAL A 207 1.37 -15.36 -5.20
C VAL A 207 1.78 -14.66 -3.91
N ILE A 208 2.70 -15.25 -3.18
CA ILE A 208 3.32 -14.63 -2.01
C ILE A 208 4.80 -14.50 -2.32
N ASP A 209 5.30 -13.26 -2.25
CA ASP A 209 6.73 -12.97 -2.42
C ASP A 209 7.25 -12.33 -1.13
N ASP A 210 8.47 -12.70 -0.75
CA ASP A 210 9.28 -12.02 0.24
C ASP A 210 10.35 -11.15 -0.42
N TRP A 211 10.57 -9.98 0.18
CA TRP A 211 11.52 -8.99 -0.31
C TRP A 211 12.46 -8.58 0.81
N GLU A 212 13.75 -8.72 0.55
CA GLU A 212 14.82 -8.35 1.45
C GLU A 212 15.88 -7.53 0.69
N ILE A 213 16.65 -6.71 1.41
CA ILE A 213 17.85 -6.12 0.83
C ILE A 213 18.91 -7.21 0.86
N GLY A 214 19.27 -7.72 -0.32
CA GLY A 214 20.35 -8.70 -0.44
C GLY A 214 21.57 -8.25 0.36
N GLY A 215 22.08 -9.15 1.21
CA GLY A 215 23.39 -8.95 1.82
C GLY A 215 24.40 -8.79 0.69
N MET A 216 25.33 -7.83 0.81
CA MET A 216 26.62 -8.05 0.16
C MET A 216 27.08 -9.42 0.65
N ALA A 217 27.24 -10.37 -0.26
CA ALA A 217 27.99 -11.56 0.08
C ALA A 217 29.34 -11.06 0.56
N ASP A 218 29.61 -11.21 1.85
CA ASP A 218 30.97 -11.14 2.35
C ASP A 218 31.70 -12.33 1.74
N GLU A 219 32.26 -12.13 0.55
CA GLU A 219 33.31 -13.00 0.02
C GLU A 219 34.56 -12.73 0.88
N GLY A 220 34.71 -13.53 1.94
CA GLY A 220 35.92 -13.69 2.73
C GLY A 220 36.43 -15.12 2.64
#